data_AF-R5X1J5-F1
#
_entry.id   AF-R5X1J5-F1
#
_cell.length_a   1.000
_cell.length_b   1.000
_cell.length_c   1.000
_cell.angle_alpha   90.00
_cell.angle_beta   90.00
_cell.angle_gamma   90.00
#
_symmetry.space_group_name_H-M   'P 1'
#
loop_
_entity.id
_entity.type
_entity.pdbx_description
1 polymer ?
#
loop_
_entity_poly.entity_id
_entity_poly.type
_entity_poly.pdbx_seq_one_letter_code
_entity_poly.pdbx_strand_id
1 'polypeptide(L)' 'MELIDQVTINDLSKRDLLLIIKSLEFTGKKTKNKDFIELRNSIVKELCFLTETSEDQFLTYLDENC' A
#
# COMPACT_ATOMS: atom_id res chain seq x y z
N MET A 1 -23.57 2.94 7.90
CA MET A 1 -22.16 2.90 7.46
C MET A 1 -22.00 1.57 6.77
N GLU A 2 -21.98 1.58 5.44
CA GLU A 2 -21.51 0.41 4.69
C GLU A 2 -20.18 0.04 5.33
N LEU A 3 -20.13 -1.18 5.86
CA LEU A 3 -18.87 -1.81 6.24
C LEU A 3 -17.99 -1.60 5.02
N ILE A 4 -16.97 -0.75 5.15
CA ILE A 4 -15.78 -0.90 4.31
C ILE A 4 -15.49 -2.38 4.47
N ASP A 5 -15.79 -3.16 3.44
CA ASP A 5 -15.51 -4.59 3.39
C ASP A 5 -14.11 -4.69 3.98
N GLN A 6 -14.01 -5.31 5.16
CA GLN A 6 -12.73 -5.51 5.79
C GLN A 6 -11.98 -6.38 4.80
N VAL A 7 -11.21 -5.75 3.91
CA VAL A 7 -10.19 -6.43 3.14
C VAL A 7 -9.23 -6.87 4.21
N THR A 8 -9.43 -8.08 4.71
CA THR A 8 -8.46 -8.75 5.56
C THR A 8 -7.19 -8.75 4.74
N ILE A 9 -6.21 -7.94 5.13
CA ILE A 9 -4.91 -7.83 4.45
C ILE A 9 -4.26 -9.22 4.28
N ASN A 10 -4.65 -10.18 5.13
CA ASN A 10 -4.34 -11.61 5.04
C ASN A 10 -4.73 -12.28 3.70
N ASP A 11 -5.70 -11.74 2.97
CA ASP A 11 -6.17 -12.27 1.68
C ASP A 11 -5.41 -11.69 0.48
N LEU A 12 -4.61 -10.64 0.69
CA LEU A 12 -3.79 -10.03 -0.36
C LEU A 12 -2.39 -10.63 -0.33
N SER A 13 -1.96 -11.20 -1.47
CA SER A 13 -0.58 -11.64 -1.59
C SER A 13 0.38 -10.45 -1.53
N LYS A 14 1.63 -10.70 -1.13
CA LYS A 14 2.73 -9.73 -1.21
C LYS A 14 2.79 -9.02 -2.57
N ARG A 15 2.57 -9.77 -3.66
CA ARG A 15 2.59 -9.28 -5.03
C ARG A 15 1.44 -8.32 -5.32
N ASP A 16 0.24 -8.63 -4.82
CA ASP A 16 -0.94 -7.78 -5.02
C ASP A 16 -0.82 -6.48 -4.22
N LEU A 17 -0.32 -6.55 -2.98
CA LEU A 17 0.00 -5.37 -2.17
C LEU A 17 1.01 -4.45 -2.88
N LEU A 18 2.09 -5.04 -3.42
CA LEU A 18 3.08 -4.27 -4.18
C LEU A 18 2.46 -3.64 -5.43
N LEU A 19 1.61 -4.38 -6.16
CA LEU A 19 0.93 -3.88 -7.35
C LEU A 19 0.03 -2.69 -7.01
N ILE A 20 -0.75 -2.76 -5.92
CA ILE A 20 -1.61 -1.67 -5.45
C ILE A 20 -0.76 -0.43 -5.14
N ILE A 21 0.30 -0.58 -4.34
CA ILE A 21 1.18 0.53 -3.94
C ILE A 21 1.82 1.20 -5.17
N LYS A 22 2.38 0.41 -6.11
CA LYS A 22 2.98 0.97 -7.33
C LYS A 22 1.95 1.60 -8.26
N SER A 23 0.73 1.06 -8.33
CA SER A 23 -0.35 1.61 -9.17
C SER A 23 -0.82 2.97 -8.65
N LEU A 24 -0.95 3.12 -7.34
CA LEU A 24 -1.29 4.41 -6.72
C LEU A 24 -0.19 5.45 -6.94
N GLU A 25 1.07 5.06 -6.74
CA GLU A 25 2.21 5.93 -6.98
C GLU A 25 2.29 6.37 -8.46
N PHE A 26 2.19 5.42 -9.39
CA PHE A 26 2.23 5.68 -10.83
C PHE A 26 1.08 6.61 -11.24
N THR A 27 -0.14 6.32 -10.79
CA THR A 27 -1.34 7.10 -11.13
C THR A 27 -1.23 8.52 -10.59
N GLY A 28 -0.82 8.69 -9.32
CA GLY A 28 -0.64 10.01 -8.72
C GLY A 28 0.42 10.84 -9.46
N LYS A 29 1.56 10.24 -9.80
CA LYS A 29 2.61 10.91 -10.60
C LYS A 29 2.13 11.28 -12.00
N LYS A 30 1.41 10.37 -12.68
CA LYS A 30 0.99 10.56 -14.08
C LYS A 30 -0.14 11.56 -14.22
N THR A 31 -1.13 11.50 -13.33
CA THR A 31 -2.31 12.38 -13.34
C THR A 31 -2.07 13.71 -12.62
N LYS A 32 -0.98 13.80 -11.82
CA LYS A 32 -0.70 14.91 -10.90
C LYS A 32 -1.78 15.08 -9.82
N ASN A 33 -2.62 14.07 -9.60
CA ASN A 33 -3.58 14.05 -8.50
C ASN A 33 -2.87 13.53 -7.24
N LYS A 34 -2.79 14.39 -6.21
CA LYS A 34 -2.15 14.07 -4.93
C LYS A 34 -2.94 13.06 -4.10
N ASP A 35 -4.25 12.95 -4.30
CA ASP A 35 -5.12 12.05 -3.53
C ASP A 35 -4.64 10.59 -3.62
N PHE A 36 -4.12 10.17 -4.78
CA PHE A 36 -3.55 8.83 -4.94
C PHE A 36 -2.24 8.63 -4.15
N ILE A 37 -1.41 9.66 -4.04
CA ILE A 37 -0.18 9.62 -3.26
C ILE A 37 -0.51 9.61 -1.76
N GLU A 38 -1.50 10.38 -1.34
CA GLU A 38 -1.98 10.39 0.03
C GLU A 38 -2.57 9.03 0.42
N LEU A 39 -3.40 8.44 -0.45
CA LEU A 39 -3.94 7.10 -0.24
C LEU A 39 -2.84 6.03 -0.13
N ARG A 40 -1.84 6.06 -1.03
CA ARG A 40 -0.67 5.18 -0.94
C ARG A 40 0.02 5.32 0.43
N ASN A 41 0.28 6.55 0.86
CA ASN A 41 0.97 6.81 2.13
C ASN A 41 0.15 6.33 3.33
N SER A 42 -1.16 6.55 3.32
CA SER A 42 -2.06 6.05 4.37
C SER A 42 -2.05 4.54 4.46
N ILE A 43 -2.12 3.83 3.32
CA ILE A 43 -2.06 2.36 3.29
C ILE A 43 -0.71 1.86 3.82
N VAL A 44 0.41 2.40 3.34
CA VAL A 44 1.76 1.99 3.79
C VAL A 44 1.91 2.20 5.30
N LYS A 45 1.46 3.35 5.81
CA LYS A 45 1.54 3.68 7.24
C LYS A 45 0.71 2.74 8.10
N GLU A 46 -0.52 2.42 7.68
CA GLU A 46 -1.39 1.48 8.40
C GLU A 46 -0.77 0.07 8.40
N LEU A 47 -0.25 -0.38 7.27
CA LEU A 47 0.42 -1.69 7.17
C LEU A 47 1.66 -1.76 8.06
N CYS A 48 2.49 -0.72 8.06
CA CYS A 48 3.67 -0.62 8.93
C CYS A 48 3.28 -0.66 10.42
N PHE A 49 2.16 -0.03 10.79
CA PHE A 49 1.62 -0.08 12.14
C PHE A 49 1.19 -1.51 12.52
N LEU A 50 0.49 -2.21 11.63
CA LEU A 50 0.02 -3.58 11.86
C LEU A 50 1.15 -4.60 11.92
N THR A 51 2.24 -4.38 11.18
CA THR A 51 3.39 -5.30 11.11
C THR A 51 4.54 -4.92 12.04
N GLU A 52 4.43 -3.81 12.76
CA GLU A 52 5.50 -3.25 13.61
C GLU A 52 6.83 -3.03 12.85
N THR A 53 6.75 -2.62 11.58
CA THR A 53 7.92 -2.37 10.73
C THR A 53 8.05 -0.89 10.36
N SER A 54 9.27 -0.43 10.03
CA SER A 54 9.42 0.88 9.39
C SER A 54 8.96 0.87 7.93
N GLU A 55 8.67 2.05 7.36
CA GLU A 55 8.31 2.17 5.94
C GLU A 55 9.40 1.61 5.03
N ASP A 56 10.67 1.93 5.31
CA ASP A 56 11.81 1.45 4.52
C ASP A 56 11.90 -0.09 4.56
N GLN A 57 11.74 -0.68 5.75
CA GLN A 57 11.74 -2.14 5.91
C GLN A 57 10.57 -2.78 5.16
N PHE A 58 9.39 -2.18 5.26
CA PHE A 58 8.19 -2.71 4.62
C PHE A 58 8.25 -2.61 3.10
N LEU A 59 8.67 -1.47 2.55
CA LEU A 59 8.84 -1.27 1.11
C LEU A 59 9.94 -2.16 0.55
N THR A 60 11.06 -2.28 1.27
CA THR A 60 12.14 -3.23 0.90
C THR A 60 11.60 -4.66 0.90
N TYR A 61 10.89 -5.07 1.95
CA TYR A 61 10.24 -6.38 2.00
C TYR A 61 9.37 -6.59 0.77
N LEU A 62 8.48 -5.65 0.41
CA LEU A 62 7.59 -5.81 -0.73
C LEU A 62 8.35 -5.93 -2.07
N ASP A 63 9.43 -5.18 -2.27
CA ASP A 63 10.24 -5.20 -3.50
C ASP A 63 11.18 -6.44 -3.59
N GLU A 64 11.59 -7.04 -2.46
CA GLU A 64 12.43 -8.24 -2.46
C GLU A 64 11.71 -9.46 -3.07
N ASN A 65 12.39 -10.24 -3.91
CA ASN A 65 11.87 -11.46 -4.55
C ASN A 65 10.67 -11.25 -5.51
N CYS A 66 10.52 -10.06 -6.10
CA CYS A 66 9.69 -9.81 -7.28
C CYS A 66 10.48 -9.93 -8.59
#